data_AF-A0A7U9KNB9-F1
#
_entry.id   AF-A0A7U9KNB9-F1
#
_cell.length_a   1.000
_cell.length_b   1.000
_cell.length_c   1.000
_cell.angle_alpha   90.00
_cell.angle_beta   90.00
_cell.angle_gamma   90.00
#
_symmetry.space_group_name_H-M   'P 1'
#
loop_
_entity.id
_entity.type
_entity.pdbx_description
1 polymer ?
#
loop_
_entity_poly.entity_id
_entity_poly.type
_entity_poly.pdbx_seq_one_letter_code
_entity_poly.pdbx_strand_id
1 'polypeptide(L)'
;MIWAMRIISPAAALPGYLHLVCYYAEKPYKLHYACVPCRVAFKRHSGPGEHRCPRCSEPMVCAGHDFAAPRRRDIKAWTVVAAVLNVGLRYEGREPCGCGKEPTFRPRTRAQLRARRIAAARTGTPLPDMLERTEL
;
A
#
# COMPACT_ATOMS: atom_id res chain seq x y z
N MET A 1 36.82 -58.33 -11.00
CA MET A 1 37.54 -57.95 -12.22
C MET A 1 36.83 -56.76 -12.85
N ILE A 2 37.52 -55.62 -12.91
CA ILE A 2 37.46 -54.62 -14.00
C ILE A 2 36.18 -53.75 -13.99
N TRP A 3 36.21 -52.52 -13.43
CA TRP A 3 36.53 -51.25 -14.14
C TRP A 3 35.82 -51.17 -15.50
N ALA A 4 34.96 -50.22 -15.83
CA ALA A 4 35.06 -48.79 -15.63
C ALA A 4 33.76 -48.15 -16.14
N MET A 5 33.40 -46.97 -15.63
CA MET A 5 33.19 -45.82 -16.52
C MET A 5 33.09 -44.52 -15.72
N ARG A 6 34.16 -43.74 -15.90
CA ARG A 6 34.17 -42.31 -16.19
C ARG A 6 33.63 -41.35 -15.12
N ILE A 7 34.63 -40.78 -14.44
CA ILE A 7 34.75 -39.36 -14.09
C ILE A 7 34.13 -38.47 -15.16
N ILE A 8 33.08 -37.72 -14.80
CA ILE A 8 32.91 -36.29 -15.13
C ILE A 8 32.18 -35.65 -13.93
N SER A 9 32.91 -34.91 -13.11
CA SER A 9 32.37 -33.77 -12.34
C SER A 9 32.90 -32.49 -13.01
N PRO A 10 32.33 -31.28 -12.82
CA PRO A 10 31.12 -30.86 -12.10
C PRO A 10 30.26 -29.87 -12.96
N ALA A 11 29.37 -29.11 -12.32
CA ALA A 11 28.54 -27.99 -12.84
C ALA A 11 27.10 -28.41 -13.19
N ALA A 12 26.04 -27.84 -12.60
CA ALA A 12 25.91 -26.47 -12.12
C ALA A 12 25.25 -26.42 -10.73
N ALA A 13 25.90 -25.74 -9.80
CA ALA A 13 25.20 -25.08 -8.71
C ALA A 13 24.30 -24.01 -9.32
N LEU A 14 22.99 -24.23 -9.32
CA LEU A 14 22.04 -23.17 -9.65
C LEU A 14 22.08 -22.12 -8.53
N PRO A 15 22.18 -20.83 -8.89
CA PRO A 15 22.39 -19.77 -7.93
C PRO A 15 21.08 -19.43 -7.21
N GLY A 16 21.20 -19.15 -5.91
CA GLY A 16 20.31 -18.21 -5.26
C GLY A 16 18.96 -18.75 -4.79
N TYR A 17 18.96 -19.69 -3.86
CA TYR A 17 17.84 -19.85 -2.92
C TYR A 17 18.24 -19.34 -1.53
N LEU A 18 18.70 -18.08 -1.47
CA LEU A 18 18.63 -17.33 -0.23
C LEU A 18 17.30 -16.56 -0.28
N HIS A 19 16.21 -17.25 0.06
CA HIS A 19 15.00 -16.56 0.53
C HIS A 19 15.36 -15.95 1.88
N LEU A 20 16.10 -14.83 1.81
CA LEU A 20 16.50 -14.01 2.92
C LEU A 20 15.20 -13.62 3.62
N VAL A 21 14.89 -14.28 4.73
CA VAL A 21 13.77 -13.91 5.58
C VAL A 21 14.01 -12.45 5.97
N CYS A 22 13.28 -11.53 5.32
CA CYS A 22 13.47 -10.10 5.54
C CYS A 22 13.16 -9.83 7.01
N TYR A 23 14.17 -9.40 7.78
CA TYR A 23 14.10 -9.05 9.21
C TYR A 23 12.91 -8.14 9.58
N TYR A 24 12.41 -7.38 8.60
CA TYR A 24 11.26 -6.47 8.75
C TYR A 24 9.89 -7.12 8.53
N ALA A 25 9.81 -8.39 8.11
CA ALA A 25 8.57 -9.16 7.98
C ALA A 25 8.01 -9.65 9.34
N GLU A 26 8.86 -9.76 10.36
CA GLU A 26 8.51 -10.36 11.65
C GLU A 26 7.80 -9.40 12.61
N LYS A 27 7.91 -8.09 12.41
CA LYS A 27 7.22 -7.09 13.24
C LYS A 27 6.06 -6.46 12.48
N PRO A 28 4.79 -6.74 12.83
CA PRO A 28 3.66 -6.06 12.22
C PRO A 28 3.73 -4.57 12.55
N TYR A 29 4.15 -3.79 11.56
CA TYR A 29 4.20 -2.34 11.66
C TYR A 29 2.81 -1.78 11.94
N LYS A 30 2.76 -0.69 12.70
CA LYS A 30 1.51 0.02 12.92
C LYS A 30 1.04 0.62 11.59
N LEU A 31 -0.20 0.33 11.24
CA LEU A 31 -0.90 0.95 10.12
C LEU A 31 -1.56 2.24 10.57
N HIS A 32 -1.75 3.15 9.62
CA HIS A 32 -2.59 4.31 9.85
C HIS A 32 -4.05 3.93 9.60
N TYR A 33 -4.91 4.27 10.55
CA TYR A 33 -6.36 4.19 10.41
C TYR A 33 -6.93 5.60 10.38
N ALA A 34 -7.84 5.88 9.46
CA ALA A 34 -8.43 7.19 9.26
C ALA A 34 -9.94 7.16 9.52
N CYS A 35 -10.43 8.17 10.26
CA CYS A 35 -11.84 8.48 10.34
C CYS A 35 -12.09 9.73 9.48
N VAL A 36 -12.68 9.54 8.32
CA VAL A 36 -12.94 10.62 7.36
C VAL A 36 -13.95 11.65 7.90
N PRO A 37 -15.09 11.27 8.53
CA PRO A 37 -16.04 12.23 9.09
C PRO A 37 -15.39 13.13 10.16
N CYS A 38 -14.61 12.52 11.07
CA CYS A 38 -13.92 13.27 12.12
C CYS A 38 -12.62 13.94 11.65
N ARG A 39 -12.11 13.62 10.46
CA ARG A 39 -10.84 14.13 9.91
C ARG A 39 -9.66 13.92 10.86
N VAL A 40 -9.55 12.70 11.38
CA VAL A 40 -8.49 12.26 12.29
C VAL A 40 -7.92 10.92 11.85
N ALA A 41 -6.68 10.65 12.25
CA ALA A 41 -6.04 9.36 12.00
C ALA A 41 -5.17 8.94 13.18
N PHE A 42 -5.09 7.64 13.41
CA PHE A 42 -4.35 7.04 14.50
C PHE A 42 -3.53 5.85 14.01
N LYS A 43 -2.36 5.64 14.60
CA LYS A 43 -1.54 4.46 14.34
C LYS A 43 -2.03 3.31 15.22
N ARG A 44 -2.37 2.17 14.62
CA ARG A 44 -2.82 0.95 15.32
C ARG A 44 -2.12 -0.27 14.74
N HIS A 45 -1.97 -1.32 15.53
CA HIS A 45 -1.52 -2.61 14.99
C HIS A 45 -2.61 -3.19 14.08
N SER A 46 -2.19 -3.90 13.04
CA SER A 46 -3.08 -4.85 12.36
C SER A 46 -3.44 -5.94 13.37
N GLY A 47 -4.71 -6.34 13.39
CA GLY A 47 -5.19 -7.36 14.31
C GLY A 47 -6.67 -7.64 14.09
N PRO A 48 -7.18 -8.77 14.62
CA PRO A 48 -8.59 -9.09 14.56
C PRO A 48 -9.38 -8.06 15.39
N GLY A 49 -10.28 -7.33 14.74
CA GLY A 49 -11.12 -6.31 15.37
C GLY A 49 -11.21 -5.01 14.56
N GLU A 50 -12.36 -4.35 14.64
CA GLU A 50 -12.59 -3.06 14.01
C GLU A 50 -12.02 -1.93 14.88
N HIS A 51 -11.16 -1.09 14.31
CA HIS A 51 -10.65 0.09 15.02
C HIS A 51 -11.71 1.18 15.03
N ARG A 52 -12.22 1.54 16.20
CA ARG A 52 -13.22 2.63 16.34
C ARG A 52 -12.59 3.99 16.55
N CYS A 53 -13.23 5.02 16.01
CA CYS A 53 -12.81 6.41 16.21
C CYS A 53 -13.12 6.84 17.65
N PRO A 54 -12.15 7.36 18.42
CA PRO A 54 -12.40 7.85 19.79
C PRO A 54 -13.36 9.04 19.90
N ARG A 55 -13.75 9.65 18.77
CA ARG A 55 -14.60 10.86 18.73
C ARG A 55 -16.05 10.58 18.34
N CYS A 56 -16.29 9.64 17.44
CA CYS A 56 -17.63 9.34 16.94
C CYS A 56 -17.98 7.85 17.00
N SER A 57 -17.09 7.00 17.52
CA SER A 57 -17.27 5.54 17.66
C SER A 57 -17.46 4.76 16.35
N GLU A 58 -17.51 5.45 15.21
CA GLU A 58 -17.55 4.86 13.87
C GLU A 58 -16.29 4.04 13.54
N PRO A 59 -16.42 3.05 12.65
CA PRO A 59 -15.28 2.35 12.06
C PRO A 59 -14.26 3.30 11.48
N MET A 60 -12.98 3.01 11.72
CA MET A 60 -11.88 3.66 11.01
C MET A 60 -11.40 2.80 9.86
N VAL A 61 -11.17 3.43 8.71
CA VAL A 61 -10.67 2.74 7.52
C VAL A 61 -9.14 2.63 7.60
N CYS A 62 -8.59 1.46 7.31
CA CYS A 62 -7.15 1.29 7.16
C CYS A 62 -6.64 2.09 5.96
N ALA A 63 -5.82 3.11 6.21
CA ALA A 63 -5.28 4.00 5.20
C ALA A 63 -3.89 3.58 4.70
N GLY A 64 -3.24 2.58 5.30
CA GLY A 64 -1.94 2.06 4.88
C GLY A 64 -0.75 2.62 5.65
N HIS A 65 0.46 2.24 5.23
CA HIS A 65 1.72 2.58 5.90
C HIS A 65 2.18 4.02 5.62
N ASP A 66 2.01 4.50 4.40
CA ASP A 66 2.54 5.79 3.93
C ASP A 66 1.50 6.91 3.99
N PHE A 67 0.44 6.70 4.78
CA PHE A 67 -0.61 7.70 4.97
C PHE A 67 -0.13 8.87 5.83
N ALA A 68 0.13 9.99 5.17
CA ALA A 68 0.34 11.27 5.82
C ALA A 68 -1.01 11.96 6.06
N ALA A 69 -1.52 11.84 7.28
CA ALA A 69 -2.80 12.45 7.66
C ALA A 69 -2.78 13.97 7.45
N PRO A 70 -3.70 14.54 6.64
CA PRO A 70 -3.79 15.98 6.49
C PRO A 70 -4.14 16.66 7.81
N ARG A 71 -3.82 17.96 7.92
CA ARG A 71 -4.29 18.76 9.06
C ARG A 71 -5.82 18.66 9.14
N ARG A 72 -6.37 18.49 10.35
CA ARG A 72 -7.82 18.33 10.57
C ARG A 72 -8.67 19.38 9.83
N ARG A 73 -8.24 20.65 9.86
CA ARG A 73 -8.96 21.77 9.21
C ARG A 73 -8.87 21.80 7.69
N ASP A 74 -7.98 21.02 7.08
CA ASP A 74 -7.81 20.97 5.62
C ASP A 74 -8.89 20.11 4.97
N ILE A 75 -10.08 20.67 4.86
CA ILE A 75 -11.25 19.99 4.28
C ILE A 75 -10.94 19.49 2.87
N LYS A 76 -10.20 20.28 2.08
CA LYS A 76 -9.87 19.96 0.68
C LYS A 76 -9.01 18.70 0.58
N ALA A 77 -7.97 18.58 1.42
CA ALA A 77 -7.16 17.37 1.47
C ALA A 77 -7.96 16.17 1.99
N TRP A 78 -8.81 16.36 3.00
CA TRP A 78 -9.67 15.29 3.50
C TRP A 78 -10.71 14.79 2.47
N THR A 79 -11.16 15.65 1.54
CA THR A 79 -11.98 15.20 0.40
C THR A 79 -11.22 14.25 -0.52
N VAL A 80 -9.91 14.46 -0.71
CA VAL A 80 -9.07 13.57 -1.52
C VAL A 80 -8.90 12.23 -0.81
N VAL A 81 -8.62 12.25 0.49
CA VAL A 81 -8.53 11.05 1.32
C VAL A 81 -9.83 10.25 1.24
N ALA A 82 -10.99 10.91 1.39
CA ALA A 82 -12.29 10.27 1.24
C ALA A 82 -12.44 9.57 -0.11
N ALA A 83 -12.08 10.25 -1.20
CA ALA A 83 -12.17 9.69 -2.55
C ALA A 83 -11.31 8.45 -2.74
N VAL A 84 -10.09 8.43 -2.18
CA VAL A 84 -9.17 7.27 -2.26
C VAL A 84 -9.67 6.12 -1.41
N LEU A 85 -10.02 6.37 -0.14
CA LEU A 85 -10.44 5.31 0.77
C LEU A 85 -11.79 4.69 0.38
N ASN A 86 -12.72 5.49 -0.19
CA ASN A 86 -14.03 4.99 -0.62
C ASN A 86 -13.95 3.98 -1.78
N VAL A 87 -12.89 4.04 -2.59
CA VAL A 87 -12.66 3.05 -3.66
C VAL A 87 -11.80 1.87 -3.18
N GLY A 88 -11.58 1.73 -1.87
CA GLY A 88 -10.82 0.63 -1.28
C GLY A 88 -9.30 0.78 -1.35
N LEU A 89 -8.80 1.87 -1.92
CA LEU A 89 -7.38 2.10 -2.07
C LEU A 89 -6.73 2.56 -0.77
N ARG A 90 -5.49 2.11 -0.56
CA ARG A 90 -4.66 2.47 0.59
C ARG A 90 -3.40 3.21 0.14
N TYR A 91 -2.86 4.04 1.02
CA TYR A 91 -1.57 4.69 0.87
C TYR A 91 -0.48 3.72 1.30
N GLU A 92 -0.23 2.75 0.42
CA GLU A 92 0.85 1.79 0.55
C GLU A 92 1.88 2.07 -0.53
N GLY A 93 3.14 2.08 -0.15
CA GLY A 93 4.26 2.18 -1.08
C GLY A 93 5.40 1.28 -0.67
N ARG A 94 5.22 0.37 0.30
CA ARG A 94 6.22 -0.62 0.70
C ARG A 94 5.72 -2.01 0.38
N GLU A 95 6.62 -2.83 -0.13
CA GLU A 95 6.38 -4.28 -0.19
C GLU A 95 6.14 -4.83 1.24
N PRO A 96 5.37 -5.90 1.41
CA PRO A 96 5.04 -6.48 2.72
C PRO A 96 6.28 -6.80 3.59
N CYS A 97 7.41 -7.12 2.96
CA CYS A 97 8.68 -7.39 3.63
C CYS A 97 9.43 -6.12 4.07
N GLY A 98 8.98 -4.93 3.69
CA GLY A 98 9.62 -3.64 3.97
C GLY A 98 10.94 -3.40 3.22
N CYS A 99 11.39 -4.37 2.42
CA CYS A 99 12.68 -4.38 1.73
C CYS A 99 12.65 -3.64 0.37
N GLY A 100 11.45 -3.40 -0.19
CA GLY A 100 11.25 -2.62 -1.42
C GLY A 100 10.21 -1.51 -1.25
N LYS A 101 10.36 -0.45 -2.04
CA LYS A 101 9.39 0.64 -2.14
C LYS A 101 8.93 0.77 -3.59
N GLU A 102 7.83 0.11 -3.96
CA GLU A 102 7.20 0.38 -5.24
C GLU A 102 6.34 1.65 -5.08
N PRO A 103 6.71 2.79 -5.70
CA PRO A 103 5.99 4.04 -5.53
C PRO A 103 4.61 3.93 -6.19
N THR A 104 3.62 3.51 -5.42
CA THR A 104 2.24 3.50 -5.90
C THR A 104 1.70 4.93 -5.81
N PHE A 105 1.30 5.49 -6.95
CA PHE A 105 0.69 6.81 -6.97
C PHE A 105 -0.64 6.78 -6.21
N ARG A 106 -0.82 7.78 -5.33
CA ARG A 106 -2.11 8.10 -4.71
C ARG A 106 -2.26 9.61 -4.71
N PRO A 107 -3.40 10.16 -5.16
CA PRO A 107 -3.59 11.60 -5.12
C PRO A 107 -3.56 12.08 -3.67
N ARG A 108 -2.79 13.14 -3.45
CA ARG A 108 -2.72 13.87 -2.18
C ARG A 108 -3.38 15.25 -2.29
N THR A 109 -3.63 15.71 -3.52
CA THR A 109 -4.23 17.01 -3.79
C THR A 109 -5.48 16.89 -4.65
N ARG A 110 -6.36 17.88 -4.55
CA ARG A 110 -7.55 17.97 -5.39
C ARG A 110 -7.22 18.09 -6.88
N ALA A 111 -6.11 18.73 -7.22
CA ALA A 111 -5.67 18.87 -8.61
C ALA A 111 -5.34 17.50 -9.21
N GLN A 112 -4.59 16.66 -8.48
CA GLN A 112 -4.28 15.29 -8.89
C GLN A 112 -5.56 14.44 -9.04
N LEU A 113 -6.46 14.50 -8.06
CA LEU A 113 -7.74 13.78 -8.15
C LEU A 113 -8.58 14.23 -9.35
N ARG A 114 -8.61 15.54 -9.64
CA ARG A 114 -9.31 16.09 -10.81
C ARG A 114 -8.69 15.59 -12.12
N ALA A 115 -7.36 15.59 -12.23
CA ALA A 115 -6.67 15.10 -13.41
C ALA A 115 -7.00 13.62 -13.68
N ARG A 116 -6.98 12.77 -12.64
CA ARG A 116 -7.36 11.35 -12.76
C ARG A 116 -8.81 11.16 -13.19
N ARG A 117 -9.75 11.94 -12.65
CA ARG A 117 -11.16 11.90 -13.08
C ARG A 117 -11.34 12.29 -14.55
N ILE A 118 -10.60 13.31 -15.02
CA ILE A 118 -10.64 13.72 -16.43
C ILE A 118 -10.07 12.62 -17.33
N ALA A 119 -8.94 12.01 -16.95
CA ALA A 119 -8.34 10.92 -17.69
C ALA A 119 -9.25 9.67 -17.74
N ALA A 120 -9.87 9.32 -16.61
CA ALA A 120 -10.86 8.24 -16.53
C ALA A 120 -12.02 8.47 -17.50
N ALA A 121 -12.62 9.68 -17.48
CA ALA A 121 -13.72 10.03 -18.38
C ALA A 121 -13.32 10.01 -19.87
N ARG A 122 -12.09 10.43 -20.22
CA ARG A 122 -11.61 10.43 -21.61
C ARG A 122 -11.32 9.04 -22.16
N THR A 123 -10.85 8.14 -21.32
CA THR A 123 -10.39 6.80 -21.72
C THR A 123 -11.43 5.71 -21.48
N GLY A 124 -12.54 6.04 -20.81
CA GLY A 124 -13.53 5.05 -20.37
C GLY A 124 -13.02 4.11 -19.27
N THR A 125 -11.84 4.38 -18.69
CA THR A 125 -11.29 3.55 -17.62
C THR A 125 -12.00 3.85 -16.28
N PRO A 126 -12.32 2.83 -15.47
CA PRO A 126 -12.84 3.04 -14.12
C PRO A 126 -11.94 3.95 -13.26
N LEU A 127 -12.56 4.77 -12.42
CA LEU A 127 -11.83 5.69 -11.55
C LEU A 127 -10.85 4.99 -10.59
N PRO A 128 -11.19 3.84 -9.94
CA PRO A 128 -10.25 3.14 -9.07
C PRO A 128 -8.92 2.84 -9.77
N ASP A 129 -8.98 2.25 -10.96
CA ASP A 129 -7.80 1.90 -11.76
C ASP A 129 -6.96 3.14 -12.09
N MET A 130 -7.60 4.26 -12.42
CA MET A 130 -6.91 5.52 -12.68
C MET A 130 -6.26 6.13 -11.43
N LEU A 131 -6.82 5.88 -10.25
CA LEU A 131 -6.24 6.30 -8.98
C LEU A 131 -5.06 5.41 -8.56
N GLU A 132 -4.91 4.24 -9.20
CA GLU A 132 -3.78 3.34 -9.00
C GLU A 132 -2.57 3.59 -9.89
N ARG A 133 -2.81 4.01 -11.13
CA ARG A 133 -1.73 4.20 -12.11
C ARG A 133 -0.76 5.29 -11.69
N THR A 134 0.53 5.02 -11.86
CA THR A 134 1.60 6.00 -11.66
C THR A 134 1.64 7.02 -12.78
N GLU A 135 1.36 6.58 -14.01
CA GLU A 135 1.39 7.41 -15.22
C GLU A 135 -0.02 7.77 -15.70
N LEU A 136 -0.13 8.86 -16.47
CA LEU A 136 -1.38 9.45 -16.95
C LEU A 136 -1.48 9.33 -18.47
#